data_AF-A0A529LAA6-F1
#
_entry.id   AF-A0A529LAA6-F1
#
_cell.length_a   1.000
_cell.length_b   1.000
_cell.length_c   1.000
_cell.angle_alpha   90.00
_cell.angle_beta   90.00
_cell.angle_gamma   90.00
#
_symmetry.space_group_name_H-M   'P 1'
#
loop_
_entity.id
_entity.type
_entity.pdbx_description
1 polymer ?
#
loop_
_entity_poly.entity_id
_entity_poly.type
_entity_poly.pdbx_seq_one_letter_code
_entity_poly.pdbx_strand_id
1 'polypeptide(L)' 'VRLFEQLPRHPIVSVASVTKLIGASKPTAIRAIEALTETNILVETTGKKRDRSFAYRAYLECLRTGTELDSGG' A
#
# COMPACT_ATOMS: atom_id res chain seq x y z
N VAL A 1 6.74 -3.33 11.07
CA VAL A 1 6.99 -4.11 9.82
C VAL A 1 7.82 -3.23 8.88
N ARG A 2 8.98 -3.68 8.39
CA ARG A 2 9.89 -2.88 7.52
C ARG A 2 9.22 -2.33 6.25
N LEU A 3 8.19 -3.00 5.74
CA LEU A 3 7.40 -2.53 4.59
C LEU A 3 6.71 -1.18 4.86
N PHE A 4 6.19 -0.96 6.08
CA PHE A 4 5.48 0.27 6.44
C PHE A 4 6.35 1.52 6.25
N GLU A 5 7.64 1.42 6.59
CA GLU A 5 8.62 2.52 6.45
C GLU A 5 8.90 2.86 4.97
N GLN A 6 8.62 1.93 4.05
CA GLN A 6 8.83 2.13 2.61
C GLN A 6 7.60 2.70 1.91
N LEU A 7 6.40 2.57 2.49
CA LEU A 7 5.13 3.01 1.88
C LEU A 7 5.06 4.51 1.55
N PRO A 8 5.61 5.45 2.36
CA PRO A 8 5.59 6.87 2.01
C PRO A 8 6.36 7.18 0.71
N ARG A 9 7.37 6.38 0.37
CA ARG A 9 8.19 6.52 -0.85
C ARG A 9 7.65 5.66 -2.00
N HIS A 10 6.95 4.59 -1.66
CA HIS A 10 6.36 3.62 -2.58
C HIS A 10 4.88 3.42 -2.24
N PRO A 11 4.01 4.40 -2.58
CA PRO A 11 2.60 4.36 -2.18
C PRO A 11 1.81 3.26 -2.90
N ILE A 12 2.37 2.65 -3.95
CA ILE A 12 1.81 1.49 -4.65
C ILE A 12 2.87 0.39 -4.66
N VAL A 13 2.50 -0.77 -4.14
CA VAL A 13 3.40 -1.93 -4.06
C VAL A 13 2.72 -3.19 -4.57
N SER A 14 3.51 -4.09 -5.15
CA SER A 14 3.09 -5.45 -5.52
C SER A 14 3.93 -6.45 -4.74
N VAL A 15 3.52 -7.72 -4.67
CA VAL A 15 4.30 -8.78 -4.00
C VAL A 15 5.75 -8.83 -4.49
N ALA A 16 5.96 -8.69 -5.80
CA ALA A 16 7.29 -8.64 -6.41
C ALA A 16 8.12 -7.43 -5.95
N SER A 17 7.50 -6.25 -5.89
CA SER A 17 8.16 -5.02 -5.42
C SER A 17 8.49 -5.10 -3.94
N VAL A 18 7.58 -5.59 -3.09
CA VAL A 18 7.82 -5.78 -1.65
C VAL A 18 8.99 -6.74 -1.42
N THR A 19 9.01 -7.88 -2.10
CA THR A 19 10.12 -8.86 -2.03
C THR A 19 11.48 -8.16 -2.21
N LYS A 20 11.58 -7.25 -3.20
CA LYS A 20 12.78 -6.45 -3.46
C LYS A 20 13.02 -5.36 -2.40
N LEU A 21 11.97 -4.63 -2.00
CA LEU A 21 12.05 -3.49 -1.08
C LEU A 21 12.51 -3.89 0.33
N ILE A 22 11.99 -5.01 0.85
CA ILE A 22 12.36 -5.48 2.20
C ILE A 22 13.42 -6.59 2.18
N GLY A 23 13.90 -6.98 1.00
CA GLY A 23 14.92 -8.02 0.82
C GLY A 23 14.51 -9.38 1.40
N ALA A 24 13.21 -9.70 1.38
CA ALA A 24 12.67 -10.91 2.01
C ALA A 24 12.13 -11.89 0.98
N SER A 25 11.94 -13.14 1.40
CA SER A 25 11.34 -14.16 0.54
C SER A 25 9.89 -13.82 0.17
N LYS A 26 9.40 -14.36 -0.95
CA LYS A 26 8.03 -14.18 -1.41
C LYS A 26 6.96 -14.48 -0.33
N PRO A 27 7.00 -15.58 0.44
CA PRO A 27 6.01 -15.82 1.50
C PRO A 27 6.10 -14.79 2.63
N THR A 28 7.29 -14.29 2.96
CA THR A 28 7.46 -13.20 3.94
C THR A 28 6.85 -11.89 3.44
N ALA A 29 7.07 -11.56 2.16
CA ALA A 29 6.48 -10.37 1.52
C ALA A 29 4.96 -10.45 1.50
N ILE A 30 4.38 -11.62 1.19
CA ILE A 30 2.94 -11.85 1.23
C ILE A 30 2.40 -11.62 2.65
N ARG A 31 2.98 -12.25 3.67
CA ARG A 31 2.56 -12.04 5.07
C ARG A 31 2.64 -10.58 5.52
N ALA A 32 3.66 -9.85 5.07
CA ALA A 32 3.78 -8.43 5.36
C ALA A 32 2.67 -7.60 4.69
N ILE A 33 2.32 -7.92 3.44
CA ILE A 33 1.21 -7.27 2.73
C ILE A 33 -0.12 -7.62 3.40
N GLU A 34 -0.35 -8.89 3.74
CA GLU A 34 -1.57 -9.37 4.42
C GLU A 34 -1.75 -8.64 5.75
N ALA A 35 -0.74 -8.60 6.62
CA ALA A 35 -0.82 -7.89 7.91
C ALA A 35 -1.15 -6.39 7.76
N LEU A 36 -0.60 -5.73 6.74
CA LEU A 36 -0.91 -4.33 6.44
C LEU A 36 -2.29 -4.16 5.79
N THR A 37 -2.80 -5.18 5.10
CA THR A 37 -4.14 -5.18 4.52
C THR A 37 -5.20 -5.39 5.61
N GLU A 38 -4.97 -6.33 6.53
CA GLU A 38 -5.84 -6.59 7.69
C GLU A 38 -5.99 -5.37 8.59
N THR A 39 -4.93 -4.58 8.72
CA THR A 39 -4.94 -3.31 9.47
C THR A 39 -5.46 -2.12 8.66
N ASN A 40 -6.01 -2.34 7.46
CA ASN A 40 -6.51 -1.30 6.54
C ASN A 40 -5.46 -0.26 6.10
N ILE A 41 -4.16 -0.56 6.26
CA ILE A 41 -3.06 0.28 5.80
C ILE A 41 -2.90 0.14 4.28
N LEU A 42 -2.95 -1.09 3.77
CA LEU A 42 -2.90 -1.39 2.33
C LEU A 42 -4.30 -1.77 1.82
N VAL A 43 -4.61 -1.31 0.61
CA VAL A 43 -5.87 -1.66 -0.08
C VAL A 43 -5.53 -2.20 -1.46
N GLU A 44 -6.08 -3.36 -1.82
CA GLU A 44 -5.92 -3.92 -3.16
C GLU A 44 -6.61 -2.98 -4.17
N THR A 45 -5.83 -2.39 -5.09
CA THR A 45 -6.35 -1.47 -6.11
C THR A 45 -6.61 -2.13 -7.44
N THR A 46 -6.08 -3.34 -7.65
CA THR A 46 -6.22 -4.08 -8.90
C THR A 46 -7.16 -5.27 -8.73
N GLY A 47 -8.25 -5.36 -9.51
CA GLY A 47 -9.13 -6.54 -9.55
C GLY A 47 -8.55 -7.74 -10.33
N LYS A 48 -7.22 -7.87 -10.45
CA LYS A 48 -6.57 -8.91 -11.27
C LYS A 48 -6.10 -10.10 -10.43
N LYS A 49 -6.19 -11.31 -10.98
CA LYS A 49 -5.71 -12.56 -10.34
C LYS A 49 -4.17 -12.68 -10.25
N ARG A 50 -3.44 -11.95 -11.09
CA ARG A 50 -1.97 -11.89 -11.15
C ARG A 50 -1.53 -10.42 -11.09
N ASP A 51 -0.35 -10.19 -10.52
CA ASP A 51 0.24 -8.85 -10.33
C ASP A 51 -0.64 -7.90 -9.53
N ARG A 52 -1.22 -8.43 -8.44
CA ARG A 52 -1.98 -7.62 -7.48
C ARG A 52 -1.12 -6.47 -6.96
N SER A 53 -1.68 -5.28 -7.09
CA SER A 53 -1.09 -4.05 -6.56
C SER A 53 -1.94 -3.55 -5.41
N PHE A 54 -1.25 -3.07 -4.39
CA PHE A 54 -1.80 -2.60 -3.15
C PHE A 54 -1.36 -1.16 -2.97
N ALA A 55 -2.32 -0.27 -2.75
CA ALA A 55 -2.04 1.14 -2.47
C ALA A 55 -2.07 1.41 -0.97
N TYR A 56 -1.21 2.31 -0.53
CA TYR A 56 -1.21 2.82 0.82
C TYR A 56 -2.41 3.74 1.02
N ARG A 57 -3.35 3.32 1.87
CA ARG A 57 -4.63 3.99 2.09
C ARG A 57 -4.45 5.43 2.55
N ALA A 58 -3.60 5.66 3.56
CA ALA A 58 -3.39 6.99 4.10
C ALA A 58 -2.85 7.97 3.06
N TYR A 59 -2.06 7.48 2.08
CA TYR A 59 -1.61 8.30 0.96
C TYR A 59 -2.78 8.71 0.04
N LEU A 60 -3.70 7.78 -0.26
CA LEU A 60 -4.91 8.07 -1.03
C LEU A 60 -5.84 9.03 -0.28
N GLU A 61 -6.00 8.85 1.04
CA GLU A 61 -6.80 9.74 1.89
C GLU A 61 -6.19 11.15 1.95
N CYS A 62 -4.88 11.28 2.15
CA CYS A 62 -4.20 12.58 2.07
C CYS A 62 -4.39 13.26 0.71
N LEU A 63 -4.31 12.51 -0.40
CA LEU A 63 -4.57 13.06 -1.73
C LEU A 63 -6.01 13.57 -1.87
N ARG A 64 -6.97 12.82 -1.31
CA ARG A 64 -8.39 13.16 -1.34
C ARG A 64 -8.70 14.41 -0.51
N THR A 65 -8.13 14.52 0.69
CA THR A 65 -8.30 15.68 1.56
C THR A 65 -7.68 16.94 0.96
N GLY A 66 -6.60 16.83 0.18
CA GLY A 66 -6.01 17.97 -0.55
C GLY A 66 -6.89 18.51 -1.69
N THR A 67 -7.88 17.74 -2.16
CA THR A 67 -8.85 18.17 -3.19
C THR A 67 -10.14 18.75 -2.62
N GLU A 68 -10.27 18.89 -1.30
CA GLU A 68 -11.40 19.55 -0.63
C GLU A 68 -11.06 21.01 -0.26
N LEU A 69 -10.23 21.68 -1.06
CA LEU A 69 -10.07 23.14 -0.99
C LEU A 69 -11.41 23.80 -1.32
N ASP A 70 -12.07 24.25 -0.26
CA ASP A 70 -13.09 25.29 -0.20
C ASP A 70 -14.47 24.93 -0.77
N SER A 71 -15.28 24.28 0.07
CA SER A 71 -16.73 24.45 0.04
C SER A 71 -17.23 24.37 1.48
N GLY A 72 -16.95 25.43 2.24
CA GLY A 72 -17.32 25.48 3.65
C GLY A 72 -17.38 26.89 4.22
N GLY A 73 -18.52 27.56 3.99
CA GLY A 73 -19.09 28.54 4.92
C GLY A 73 -19.04 29.99 4.49
#